data_AF-A0A926BST7-F1
#
_entry.id   AF-A0A926BST7-F1
#
_cell.length_a   1.000
_cell.length_b   1.000
_cell.length_c   1.000
_cell.angle_alpha   90.00
_cell.angle_beta   90.00
_cell.angle_gamma   90.00
#
_symmetry.space_group_name_H-M   'P 1'
#
loop_
_entity.id
_entity.type
_entity.pdbx_description
1 polymer ?
#
loop_
_entity_poly.entity_id
_entity_poly.type
_entity_poly.pdbx_seq_one_letter_code
_entity_poly.pdbx_strand_id
1 'polypeptide(L)'
;MLIVFSLVTRRNSEHVLRDFYARVHTPAVADPILDAQLVQAKIDRPELVEQDKIFPGTDWEFWRPTKFDMYGFAACVAFVLLIIAIYMAVASLGR
;
A
#
# COMPACT_ATOMS: atom_id res chain seq x y z
N MET A 1 7.01 16.50 -14.26
CA MET A 1 6.59 16.31 -15.68
C MET A 1 5.61 15.15 -15.87
N LEU A 2 5.80 13.98 -15.24
CA LEU A 2 4.92 12.80 -15.43
C LEU A 2 3.44 13.04 -15.08
N ILE A 3 3.15 13.85 -14.04
CA ILE A 3 1.78 14.17 -13.62
C ILE A 3 0.99 14.86 -14.76
N VAL A 4 1.64 15.77 -15.49
CA VAL A 4 0.98 16.54 -16.56
C VAL A 4 0.69 15.66 -17.77
N PHE A 5 1.64 14.79 -18.15
CA PHE A 5 1.43 13.83 -19.25
C PHE A 5 0.39 12.75 -18.91
N SER A 6 0.29 12.36 -17.63
CA SER A 6 -0.75 11.44 -17.15
C SER A 6 -2.16 12.00 -17.35
N LEU A 7 -2.35 13.31 -17.16
CA LEU A 7 -3.65 13.96 -17.36
C LEU A 7 -4.09 14.05 -18.84
N VAL A 8 -3.13 14.03 -19.77
CA VAL A 8 -3.40 14.11 -21.22
C VAL A 8 -3.56 12.72 -21.84
N THR A 9 -2.98 11.69 -21.21
CA THR A 9 -3.03 10.31 -21.73
C THR A 9 -4.39 9.68 -21.45
N ARG A 10 -4.95 8.96 -22.43
CA ARG A 10 -6.25 8.30 -22.30
C ARG A 10 -6.19 7.27 -21.17
N ARG A 11 -7.17 7.32 -20.27
CA ARG A 11 -7.35 6.30 -19.22
C ARG A 11 -7.42 4.92 -19.85
N ASN A 12 -6.74 3.96 -19.24
CA ASN A 12 -6.82 2.56 -19.64
C ASN A 12 -8.24 2.02 -19.35
N SER A 13 -8.65 0.94 -20.00
CA SER A 13 -10.02 0.42 -19.87
C SER A 13 -10.31 -0.08 -18.45
N GLU A 14 -11.48 0.26 -17.90
CA GLU A 14 -11.87 -0.10 -16.53
C GLU A 14 -11.78 -1.60 -16.27
N HIS A 15 -12.11 -2.42 -17.26
CA HIS A 15 -12.01 -3.87 -17.17
C HIS A 15 -10.58 -4.36 -16.93
N VAL A 16 -9.60 -3.75 -17.60
CA VAL A 16 -8.18 -4.12 -17.45
C VAL A 16 -7.64 -3.62 -16.11
N LEU A 17 -8.03 -2.43 -15.66
CA LEU A 17 -7.67 -1.96 -14.32
C LEU A 17 -8.25 -2.87 -13.23
N ARG A 18 -9.51 -3.29 -13.35
CA ARG A 18 -10.16 -4.17 -12.36
C ARG A 18 -9.47 -5.52 -12.23
N ASP A 19 -9.14 -6.17 -13.34
CA ASP A 19 -8.38 -7.42 -13.35
C ASP A 19 -6.97 -7.24 -12.75
N PHE A 20 -6.28 -6.16 -13.13
CA PHE A 20 -4.96 -5.84 -12.60
C PHE A 20 -4.98 -5.64 -11.08
N TYR A 21 -5.88 -4.78 -10.57
CA TYR A 21 -5.98 -4.52 -9.13
C TYR A 21 -6.46 -5.74 -8.36
N ALA A 22 -7.41 -6.52 -8.89
CA ALA A 22 -7.85 -7.74 -8.23
C ALA A 22 -6.70 -8.73 -8.03
N ARG A 23 -5.82 -8.90 -9.03
CA ARG A 23 -4.64 -9.78 -8.91
C ARG A 23 -3.58 -9.24 -7.97
N VAL A 24 -3.26 -7.94 -8.07
CA VAL A 24 -2.24 -7.30 -7.22
C VAL A 24 -2.64 -7.32 -5.74
N HIS A 25 -3.94 -7.19 -5.45
CA HIS A 25 -4.45 -7.08 -4.08
C HIS A 25 -5.06 -8.37 -3.54
N THR A 26 -5.04 -9.47 -4.30
CA THR A 26 -5.39 -10.78 -3.75
C THR A 26 -4.12 -11.44 -3.23
N PRO A 27 -4.05 -11.79 -1.94
CA PRO A 27 -2.92 -12.54 -1.41
C PRO A 27 -2.81 -13.87 -2.16
N ALA A 28 -1.63 -14.16 -2.70
CA ALA A 28 -1.39 -15.41 -3.42
C ALA A 28 -1.54 -16.60 -2.45
N VAL A 29 -2.40 -17.55 -2.82
CA VAL A 29 -2.62 -18.79 -2.07
C VAL A 29 -1.92 -19.96 -2.76
N ALA A 30 -1.43 -20.92 -1.98
CA ALA A 30 -0.72 -22.09 -2.52
C ALA A 30 -1.60 -23.01 -3.39
N ASP A 31 -2.92 -23.02 -3.15
CA ASP A 31 -3.88 -23.76 -3.96
C ASP A 31 -4.30 -22.89 -5.17
N PRO A 32 -3.97 -23.30 -6.41
CA PRO A 32 -4.26 -22.54 -7.61
C PRO A 32 -5.77 -22.41 -7.91
N ILE A 33 -6.60 -23.37 -7.47
CA ILE A 33 -8.05 -23.31 -7.69
C ILE A 33 -8.65 -22.26 -6.76
N LEU A 34 -8.24 -22.27 -5.49
CA LEU A 34 -8.69 -21.31 -4.49
C LEU A 34 -8.21 -19.88 -4.82
N ASP A 35 -6.97 -19.73 -5.28
CA ASP A 35 -6.40 -18.44 -5.68
C ASP A 35 -7.20 -17.81 -6.83
N ALA A 36 -7.51 -18.60 -7.88
CA ALA A 36 -8.32 -18.14 -8.99
C ALA A 36 -9.74 -17.72 -8.57
N GLN A 37 -10.35 -18.45 -7.62
CA GLN A 37 -11.66 -18.09 -7.08
C GLN A 37 -11.63 -16.78 -6.28
N LEU A 38 -10.59 -16.56 -5.47
CA LEU A 38 -10.43 -15.33 -4.69
C LEU A 38 -10.21 -14.12 -5.59
N VAL A 39 -9.39 -14.26 -6.63
CA VAL A 39 -9.19 -13.21 -7.64
C VAL A 39 -10.50 -12.91 -8.36
N GLN A 40 -11.22 -13.94 -8.84
CA GLN A 40 -12.48 -13.75 -9.54
C GLN A 40 -13.54 -13.05 -8.66
N ALA A 41 -13.63 -13.44 -7.39
CA ALA A 41 -14.53 -12.79 -6.44
C ALA A 41 -14.23 -11.28 -6.27
N LYS A 42 -12.96 -10.87 -6.32
CA LYS A 42 -12.56 -9.46 -6.28
C LYS A 42 -12.75 -8.73 -7.62
N ILE A 43 -12.68 -9.44 -8.75
CA ILE A 43 -13.03 -8.89 -10.08
C ILE A 43 -14.53 -8.59 -10.13
N ASP A 44 -15.36 -9.52 -9.67
CA ASP A 44 -16.82 -9.43 -9.69
C ASP A 44 -17.34 -8.36 -8.71
N ARG A 45 -16.64 -8.17 -7.58
CA ARG A 45 -16.97 -7.17 -6.56
C ARG A 45 -15.83 -6.14 -6.38
N PRO A 46 -15.73 -5.14 -7.27
CA PRO A 46 -14.67 -4.13 -7.22
C PRO A 46 -14.77 -3.25 -5.96
N GLU A 47 -15.96 -3.15 -5.37
CA GLU A 47 -16.22 -2.44 -4.11
C GLU A 47 -15.34 -2.96 -2.96
N LEU A 48 -15.02 -4.26 -2.95
CA LEU A 48 -14.16 -4.87 -1.94
C LEU A 48 -12.71 -4.40 -2.03
N VAL A 49 -12.27 -3.98 -3.21
CA VAL A 49 -10.92 -3.44 -3.46
C VAL A 49 -10.92 -1.92 -3.27
N GLU A 50 -12.02 -1.24 -3.60
CA GLU A 50 -12.14 0.22 -3.44
C GLU A 50 -12.29 0.67 -1.99
N GLN A 51 -12.96 -0.11 -1.13
CA GLN A 51 -13.15 0.22 0.30
C GLN A 51 -11.82 0.30 1.07
N ASP A 52 -10.80 -0.42 0.59
CA ASP A 52 -9.47 -0.48 1.19
C ASP A 52 -8.60 0.74 0.77
N LYS A 53 -9.07 1.54 -0.19
CA LYS A 53 -8.46 2.83 -0.53
C LYS A 53 -8.77 3.89 0.55
N ILE A 54 -7.90 4.88 0.68
CA ILE A 54 -8.12 6.05 1.55
C ILE A 54 -9.25 6.91 0.99
N PHE A 55 -9.29 7.08 -0.35
CA PHE A 55 -10.26 7.90 -1.06
C PHE A 55 -11.13 7.04 -2.01
N PRO A 56 -12.14 6.32 -1.48
CA PRO A 56 -13.03 5.51 -2.31
C PRO A 56 -13.75 6.36 -3.35
N GLY A 57 -13.88 5.86 -4.58
CA GLY A 57 -14.53 6.57 -5.70
C GLY A 57 -13.66 7.62 -6.42
N THR A 58 -12.37 7.69 -6.11
CA THR A 58 -11.41 8.56 -6.81
C THR A 58 -10.32 7.74 -7.51
N ASP A 59 -9.71 8.30 -8.56
CA ASP A 59 -8.55 7.72 -9.25
C ASP A 59 -7.25 7.82 -8.44
N TRP A 60 -7.36 8.05 -7.12
CA TRP A 60 -6.26 8.12 -6.20
C TRP A 60 -6.05 6.74 -5.57
N GLU A 61 -5.12 5.96 -6.12
CA GLU A 61 -4.68 4.64 -5.62
C GLU A 61 -3.92 4.70 -4.27
N PHE A 62 -4.21 5.66 -3.40
CA PHE A 62 -3.63 5.69 -2.06
C PHE A 62 -4.33 4.69 -1.15
N TRP A 63 -3.56 3.70 -0.69
CA TRP A 63 -4.03 2.61 0.16
C TRP A 63 -3.98 2.99 1.63
N ARG A 64 -4.96 2.49 2.40
CA ARG A 64 -4.96 2.68 3.85
C ARG A 64 -3.74 1.94 4.43
N PRO A 65 -2.88 2.62 5.21
CA PRO A 65 -1.76 1.96 5.85
C PRO A 65 -2.27 0.86 6.78
N THR A 66 -1.65 -0.31 6.69
CA THR A 66 -2.01 -1.47 7.51
C THR A 66 -1.52 -1.24 8.94
N LYS A 67 -2.12 -1.93 9.92
CA LYS A 67 -1.62 -1.92 11.31
C LYS A 67 -0.13 -2.30 11.37
N PHE A 68 0.31 -3.24 10.53
CA PHE A 68 1.71 -3.63 10.41
C PHE A 68 2.61 -2.46 9.98
N ASP A 69 2.18 -1.67 8.99
CA ASP A 69 2.91 -0.48 8.54
C ASP A 69 3.03 0.55 9.67
N MET A 70 1.97 0.73 10.46
CA MET A 70 1.96 1.62 11.62
C MET A 70 2.97 1.17 12.69
N TYR A 71 2.99 -0.11 13.03
CA TYR A 71 3.95 -0.67 13.98
C TYR A 71 5.39 -0.61 13.46
N GLY A 72 5.60 -0.92 12.18
CA GLY A 72 6.90 -0.83 11.53
C GLY A 72 7.45 0.61 11.53
N PHE A 73 6.59 1.58 11.21
CA PHE A 73 6.95 3.00 11.27
C PHE A 73 7.30 3.44 12.69
N ALA A 74 6.47 3.11 13.68
CA ALA A 74 6.71 3.44 15.08
C ALA A 74 8.03 2.81 15.59
N ALA A 75 8.29 1.55 15.24
CA ALA A 75 9.53 0.86 15.59
C ALA A 75 10.76 1.52 14.96
N CYS A 76 10.68 1.91 13.68
CA CYS A 76 11.74 2.63 12.99
C CYS A 76 12.05 3.97 13.66
N VAL A 77 11.02 4.76 13.97
CA VAL A 77 11.17 6.05 14.68
C VAL A 77 11.80 5.85 16.06
N ALA A 78 11.31 4.88 16.84
CA ALA A 78 11.85 4.57 18.15
C ALA A 78 13.33 4.18 18.09
N PHE A 79 13.72 3.40 17.07
CA PHE A 79 15.10 2.97 16.89
C PHE A 79 16.04 4.13 16.54
N VAL A 80 15.60 5.05 15.67
CA VAL A 80 16.38 6.26 15.35
C VAL A 80 16.56 7.14 16.59
N LEU A 81 15.48 7.34 17.36
CA LEU A 81 15.54 8.11 18.61
C LEU A 81 16.49 7.47 19.63
N LEU A 82 16.52 6.14 19.71
CA LEU A 82 17.44 5.42 20.57
C LEU A 82 18.90 5.69 20.20
N ILE A 83 19.25 5.63 18.91
CA ILE A 83 20.61 5.92 18.44
C ILE A 83 21.00 7.36 18.78
N ILE A 84 20.09 8.32 18.54
CA ILE A 84 20.33 9.74 18.87
C ILE A 84 20.54 9.91 20.38
N ALA A 85 19.74 9.25 21.22
CA ALA A 85 19.87 9.30 22.67
C ALA A 85 21.22 8.75 23.14
N ILE A 86 21.67 7.63 22.59
CA ILE A 86 22.99 7.05 22.89
C ILE A 86 24.10 8.01 22.46
N TYR A 87 24.03 8.55 21.24
CA TYR A 87 25.00 9.53 20.73
C TYR A 87 25.10 10.75 21.65
N MET A 88 23.96 11.31 22.08
CA MET A 88 23.91 12.45 22.98
C MET A 88 24.48 12.12 24.36
N ALA A 89 24.21 10.93 24.90
CA ALA A 89 24.77 10.47 26.16
C ALA A 89 26.31 10.38 26.10
N VAL A 90 26.85 9.76 25.04
CA VAL A 90 28.30 9.68 24.83
C VAL A 90 28.90 11.08 24.66
N ALA A 91 28.27 11.95 23.87
CA ALA A 91 28.72 13.32 23.67
C ALA A 91 28.72 14.15 24.97
N SER A 92 27.83 13.84 25.93
CA SER A 92 27.82 14.51 27.24
C SER A 92 28.92 14.06 28.19
N LEU A 93 29.47 12.85 28.03
CA LEU A 93 30.57 12.34 28.87
C LEU A 93 31.93 13.00 28.57
N GLY A 94 32.10 13.56 27.37
CA GLY A 94 33.33 14.25 26.97
C GLY A 94 33.35 15.75 27.28
N ARG A 95 32.35 16.26 27.99
CA ARG A 95 32.21 17.68 28.36
C ARG A 95 32.55 17.90 29.83
#